data_AF-A0A7X8CSL4-F1
#
_entry.id   AF-A0A7X8CSL4-F1
#
_cell.length_a   1.000
_cell.length_b   1.000
_cell.length_c   1.000
_cell.angle_alpha   90.00
_cell.angle_beta   90.00
_cell.angle_gamma   90.00
#
_symmetry.space_group_name_H-M   'P 1'
#
loop_
_entity.id
_entity.type
_entity.pdbx_description
1 polymer ?
#
loop_
_entity_poly.entity_id
_entity_poly.type
_entity_poly.pdbx_seq_one_letter_code
_entity_poly.pdbx_strand_id
1 'polypeptide(L)' 'MKRLNKLQINSEKLIKNDELITLRGGDYGDGACTCLCYNYSISPPIWLGYLVSSSGNCGSDCRYAFGGFPVSGTCQN' A
#
# COMPACT_ATOMS: atom_id res chain seq x y z
N MET A 1 -20.43 2.01 -13.85
CA MET A 1 -19.34 1.04 -14.15
C MET A 1 -18.88 1.25 -15.58
N LYS A 2 -17.60 1.61 -15.79
CA LYS A 2 -17.03 1.74 -17.14
C LYS A 2 -16.97 0.33 -17.78
N ARG A 3 -17.47 0.17 -19.01
CA ARG A 3 -17.43 -1.10 -19.74
C ARG A 3 -15.97 -1.40 -20.10
N LEU A 4 -15.33 -2.31 -19.37
CA LEU A 4 -14.04 -2.87 -19.77
C LEU A 4 -14.27 -3.72 -21.02
N ASN A 5 -13.52 -3.45 -22.09
CA ASN A 5 -13.48 -4.33 -23.26
C ASN A 5 -13.09 -5.74 -22.80
N LYS A 6 -13.74 -6.75 -23.38
CA LYS A 6 -13.67 -8.18 -23.01
C LYS A 6 -12.31 -8.56 -22.41
N LEU A 7 -12.31 -8.93 -21.13
CA LEU A 7 -11.16 -9.53 -20.47
C LEU A 7 -10.81 -10.84 -21.19
N GLN A 8 -9.72 -10.85 -21.94
CA GLN A 8 -9.17 -12.09 -22.50
C GLN A 8 -8.29 -12.74 -21.43
N ILE A 9 -8.82 -13.78 -20.79
CA ILE A 9 -8.05 -14.60 -19.85
C ILE A 9 -7.21 -15.58 -20.67
N ASN A 10 -5.89 -15.54 -20.51
CA ASN A 10 -5.00 -16.52 -21.12
C ASN A 10 -4.95 -17.77 -20.23
N SER A 11 -5.64 -18.84 -20.67
CA SER A 11 -5.73 -20.11 -19.96
C SER A 11 -4.38 -20.80 -19.74
N GLU A 12 -3.39 -20.54 -20.59
CA GLU A 12 -2.04 -21.11 -20.50
C GLU A 12 -1.19 -20.43 -19.41
N LYS A 13 -1.64 -19.27 -18.92
CA LYS A 13 -0.98 -18.50 -17.86
C LYS A 13 -1.79 -18.50 -16.55
N LEU A 14 -2.69 -19.46 -16.39
CA LEU A 14 -3.40 -19.66 -15.13
C LEU A 14 -2.41 -20.17 -14.09
N ILE A 15 -2.18 -19.36 -13.07
CA ILE A 15 -1.40 -19.74 -11.89
C ILE A 15 -2.10 -20.89 -11.17
N LYS A 16 -1.32 -21.88 -10.73
CA LYS A 16 -1.86 -23.02 -9.98
C LYS A 16 -2.06 -22.66 -8.50
N ASN A 17 -2.87 -23.45 -7.81
CA ASN A 17 -3.18 -23.20 -6.38
C ASN A 17 -1.94 -23.30 -5.47
N ASP A 18 -1.02 -24.20 -5.76
CA ASP A 18 0.26 -24.33 -5.05
C ASP A 18 1.17 -23.11 -5.27
N GLU A 19 1.18 -22.58 -6.50
CA GLU A 19 1.89 -21.34 -6.84
C GLU A 19 1.27 -20.09 -6.20
N LEU A 20 -0.05 -20.09 -5.97
CA LEU A 20 -0.73 -19.03 -5.22
C LEU A 20 -0.30 -18.97 -3.76
N ILE A 21 0.01 -20.11 -3.14
CA ILE A 21 0.43 -20.19 -1.74
C ILE A 21 1.87 -19.69 -1.57
N THR A 22 2.69 -19.76 -2.62
CA THR A 22 4.08 -19.28 -2.60
C THR A 22 4.21 -17.81 -2.94
N LEU A 23 3.12 -17.13 -3.30
CA LEU A 23 3.08 -15.68 -3.43
C LEU A 23 3.34 -15.05 -2.05
N ARG A 24 4.60 -14.69 -1.82
CA ARG A 24 4.98 -13.87 -0.68
C ARG A 24 4.64 -12.42 -0.99
N GLY A 25 4.02 -11.75 -0.03
CA GLY A 25 4.03 -10.28 0.00
C GLY A 25 5.46 -9.76 0.07
N GLY A 26 5.67 -8.46 -0.15
CA GLY A 26 7.00 -7.84 -0.09
C GLY A 26 7.79 -8.27 1.16
N ASP A 27 9.10 -8.47 1.00
CA ASP A 27 9.99 -8.82 2.11
C ASP A 27 10.07 -7.63 3.06
N TYR A 28 9.41 -7.79 4.20
CA TYR A 28 9.28 -6.77 5.22
C TYR A 28 10.20 -7.20 6.35
N GLY A 29 11.48 -6.82 6.24
CA GLY A 29 12.44 -7.00 7.34
C GLY A 29 11.89 -6.46 8.66
N ASP A 30 12.43 -6.90 9.79
CA ASP A 30 11.97 -6.57 11.14
C ASP A 30 11.76 -5.05 11.31
N GLY A 31 10.52 -4.58 11.13
CA GLY A 31 10.16 -3.16 11.19
C GLY A 31 9.28 -2.66 10.05
N ALA A 32 9.20 -3.37 8.92
CA ALA A 32 8.35 -2.96 7.82
C ALA A 32 6.85 -3.13 8.14
N CYS A 33 6.03 -2.19 7.69
CA CYS A 33 4.61 -2.11 8.02
C CYS A 33 3.81 -1.43 6.89
N THR A 34 2.48 -1.60 6.90
CA THR A 34 1.62 -0.80 6.04
C THR A 34 1.29 0.51 6.74
N CYS A 35 1.72 1.63 6.17
CA CYS A 35 1.48 2.96 6.71
C CYS A 35 0.13 3.51 6.27
N LEU A 36 -0.67 3.94 7.23
CA LEU A 36 -1.86 4.77 6.98
C LEU A 36 -1.44 6.25 7.03
N CYS A 37 -1.56 6.95 5.90
CA CYS A 37 -1.13 8.33 5.73
C CYS A 37 -2.29 9.32 5.86
N TYR A 38 -2.05 10.44 6.55
CA TYR A 38 -3.06 11.48 6.77
C TYR A 38 -2.45 12.88 6.83
N ASN A 39 -3.25 13.88 6.46
CA ASN A 39 -2.95 15.29 6.68
C ASN A 39 -3.56 15.73 8.02
N TYR A 40 -2.71 16.15 8.95
CA TYR A 40 -3.12 16.52 10.32
C TYR A 40 -3.35 18.03 10.52
N SER A 41 -3.16 18.86 9.50
CA SER A 41 -3.45 20.30 9.59
C SER A 41 -4.92 20.64 9.43
N ILE A 42 -5.75 19.66 9.07
CA ILE A 42 -7.20 19.81 8.91
C ILE A 42 -7.87 19.01 10.02
N SER A 43 -8.93 19.55 10.62
CA SER A 43 -9.71 18.87 11.66
C SER A 43 -11.14 18.63 11.15
N PRO A 44 -11.57 17.37 10.94
CA PRO A 44 -10.83 16.14 11.20
C PRO A 44 -9.69 15.88 10.18
N PRO A 45 -8.67 15.08 10.55
CA PRO A 45 -7.59 14.72 9.64
C PRO A 45 -8.11 14.09 8.35
N ILE A 46 -7.49 14.43 7.22
CA ILE A 46 -7.85 13.86 5.92
C ILE A 46 -6.97 12.66 5.64
N TRP A 47 -7.59 11.51 5.40
CA TRP A 47 -6.90 10.31 4.93
C TRP A 47 -6.42 10.48 3.50
N LEU A 48 -5.13 10.24 3.27
CA LEU A 48 -4.50 10.37 1.96
C LEU A 48 -4.35 9.02 1.25
N GLY A 49 -4.17 7.96 2.02
CA GLY A 49 -4.07 6.60 1.51
C GLY A 49 -3.18 5.72 2.36
N TYR A 50 -2.77 4.60 1.76
CA TYR A 50 -1.84 3.65 2.37
C TYR A 50 -0.58 3.53 1.52
N LEU A 51 0.54 3.27 2.16
CA LEU A 51 1.76 2.83 1.51
C LEU A 51 2.41 1.73 2.31
N VAL A 52 3.25 0.95 1.64
CA VAL A 52 4.09 -0.04 2.30
C VAL A 52 5.41 0.62 2.64
N SER A 53 5.79 0.63 3.93
CA SER A 53 7.08 1.13 4.38
C SER A 53 8.00 -0.04 4.68
N SER A 54 9.12 -0.13 3.96
CA SER A 54 10.17 -1.11 4.23
C SER A 54 10.99 -0.78 5.47
N SER A 55 10.90 0.47 5.97
CA SER A 55 11.63 0.94 7.15
C SER A 55 10.76 0.98 8.43
N GLY A 56 9.44 0.91 8.28
CA GLY A 56 8.48 1.18 9.36
C GLY A 56 8.30 2.66 9.68
N ASN A 57 9.05 3.57 9.04
CA ASN A 57 8.98 5.00 9.33
C ASN A 57 7.85 5.68 8.53
N CYS A 58 6.61 5.46 8.96
CA CYS A 58 5.45 6.04 8.31
C CYS A 58 5.44 7.57 8.29
N GLY A 59 6.11 8.23 9.24
CA GLY A 59 6.22 9.68 9.26
C GLY A 59 7.01 10.21 8.06
N SER A 60 8.21 9.69 7.82
CA SER A 60 9.03 10.10 6.66
C SER A 60 8.41 9.65 5.35
N ASP A 61 7.90 8.42 5.30
CA ASP A 61 7.51 7.80 4.05
C ASP A 61 6.20 8.39 3.52
N CYS A 62 5.24 8.67 4.41
CA CYS A 62 4.02 9.39 4.02
C CYS A 62 4.32 10.82 3.59
N ARG A 63 5.26 11.51 4.24
CA ARG A 63 5.69 12.85 3.81
C ARG A 63 6.34 12.81 2.43
N TYR A 64 7.22 11.83 2.19
CA TYR A 64 7.85 11.66 0.89
C TYR A 64 6.82 11.40 -0.21
N ALA A 65 5.85 10.52 0.03
CA ALA A 65 4.86 10.12 -0.97
C ALA A 65 3.76 11.17 -1.22
N PHE A 66 3.33 11.92 -0.21
CA PHE A 66 2.13 12.76 -0.27
C PHE A 66 2.39 14.27 -0.12
N GLY A 67 3.65 14.72 -0.24
CA GLY A 67 3.96 16.15 -0.42
C GLY A 67 4.47 16.91 0.82
N GLY A 68 5.14 16.23 1.74
CA GLY A 68 5.84 16.85 2.87
C GLY A 68 4.93 17.20 4.05
N PHE A 69 5.31 18.20 4.84
CA PHE A 69 4.43 18.72 5.88
C PHE A 69 3.17 19.33 5.27
N PRO A 70 1.97 19.15 5.86
CA PRO A 70 1.68 18.55 7.16
C PRO A 70 1.15 17.10 7.05
N VAL A 71 1.86 16.24 6.33
CA VAL A 71 1.55 14.81 6.26
C VAL A 71 2.26 14.04 7.39
N SER A 72 1.57 13.06 7.94
CA SER A 72 2.14 12.04 8.83
C SER A 72 1.55 10.67 8.49
N GLY A 73 2.04 9.63 9.15
CA GLY A 73 1.47 8.29 9.05
C GLY A 73 1.72 7.45 10.28
N THR A 74 0.97 6.36 10.38
CA THR A 74 1.10 5.37 11.46
C THR A 74 1.14 3.97 10.87
N CYS A 75 1.96 3.08 11.45
CA CYS A 75 1.97 1.68 11.09
C CYS A 75 0.61 1.05 11.40
N GLN A 76 0.12 0.25 10.46
CA GLN A 76 -0.96 -0.71 10.62
C GLN A 76 -0.31 -2.10 10.57
N ASN A 77 -0.41 -2.83 11.68
CA ASN A 77 0.01 -4.24 11.80
C ASN A 77 -1.19 -5.15 11.57
#